data_AF-A0A1Z5LC87-F1
#
_entry.id   AF-A0A1Z5LC87-F1
#
_cell.length_a   1.000
_cell.length_b   1.000
_cell.length_c   1.000
_cell.angle_alpha   90.00
_cell.angle_beta   90.00
_cell.angle_gamma   90.00
#
_symmetry.space_group_name_H-M   'P 1'
#
loop_
_entity.id
_entity.type
_entity.pdbx_description
1 polymer ?
#
loop_
_entity_poly.entity_id
_entity_poly.type
_entity_poly.pdbx_seq_one_letter_code
_entity_poly.pdbx_strand_id
1 'polypeptide(L)'
;MVLMNDWSARDIQKWEYVPLGPFLAKNLGTTISPWVVTMEALEPFKCPNVSQDPTPFPYLQHSDNFNFNINLEVAIKPKDAKEATTVCKSNFKYMYWTMKQQLAHHSITGCNMQSGDLLGSGTISGPTEDSYGSLLELCWKGTKPVQLKGGETRTFLLQSASLTSSTCTGR
;
A
#
# COMPACT_ATOMS: atom_id res chain seq x y z
N MET A 1 -12.05 6.60 -0.39
CA MET A 1 -10.82 5.83 -0.61
C MET A 1 -10.85 5.13 -1.96
N VAL A 2 -9.68 4.94 -2.55
CA VAL A 2 -9.44 4.14 -3.76
C VAL A 2 -8.29 3.18 -3.46
N LEU A 3 -8.16 2.09 -4.23
CA LEU A 3 -6.91 1.34 -4.29
C LEU A 3 -5.87 2.14 -5.07
N MET A 4 -4.61 2.02 -4.67
CA MET A 4 -3.49 2.67 -5.33
C MET A 4 -2.35 1.66 -5.49
N ASN A 5 -1.75 1.62 -6.68
CA ASN A 5 -0.48 0.97 -6.95
C ASN A 5 0.53 2.03 -7.38
N ASP A 6 1.48 2.30 -6.50
CA ASP A 6 2.59 3.22 -6.68
C ASP A 6 3.78 2.45 -7.29
N TRP A 7 3.80 2.37 -8.62
CA TRP A 7 4.80 1.60 -9.36
C TRP A 7 6.21 2.14 -9.10
N SER A 8 7.18 1.23 -9.00
CA SER A 8 8.50 1.59 -8.48
C SER A 8 9.64 0.87 -9.20
N ALA A 9 10.56 1.64 -9.80
CA ALA A 9 11.84 1.14 -10.31
C ALA A 9 12.93 1.23 -9.22
N ARG A 10 13.15 0.12 -8.49
CA ARG A 10 13.95 0.12 -7.24
C ARG A 10 15.45 0.35 -7.45
N ASP A 11 15.97 -0.05 -8.59
CA ASP A 11 17.34 0.22 -9.03
C ASP A 11 17.57 1.71 -9.26
N ILE A 12 16.69 2.37 -10.03
CA ILE A 12 16.70 3.82 -10.24
C ILE A 12 16.55 4.54 -8.89
N GLN A 13 15.58 4.10 -8.06
CA GLN A 13 15.30 4.72 -6.77
C GLN A 13 16.54 4.71 -5.87
N LYS A 14 17.25 3.58 -5.82
CA LYS A 14 18.44 3.42 -4.97
C LYS A 14 19.55 4.40 -5.37
N TRP A 15 19.68 4.71 -6.66
CA TRP A 15 20.68 5.66 -7.16
C TRP A 15 20.28 7.12 -6.90
N GLU A 16 19.00 7.48 -7.10
CA GLU A 16 18.58 8.89 -7.09
C GLU A 16 18.16 9.45 -5.72
N TYR A 17 17.73 8.60 -4.77
CA TYR A 17 16.96 9.10 -3.61
C TYR A 17 17.75 9.94 -2.61
N VAL A 18 19.09 9.92 -2.67
CA VAL A 18 19.92 10.72 -1.76
C VAL A 18 20.32 12.02 -2.45
N PRO A 19 20.07 13.20 -1.86
CA PRO A 19 19.43 13.46 -0.56
C PRO A 19 17.93 13.82 -0.65
N LEU A 20 17.37 13.92 -1.86
CA LEU A 20 16.09 14.62 -2.11
C LEU A 20 14.85 13.70 -2.09
N GLY A 21 15.04 12.41 -1.90
CA GLY A 21 13.97 11.41 -1.93
C GLY A 21 13.68 10.86 -3.33
N PRO A 22 12.72 9.92 -3.44
CA PRO A 22 12.37 9.27 -4.70
C PRO A 22 11.82 10.26 -5.75
N PHE A 23 12.17 10.07 -7.02
CA PHE A 23 11.72 10.94 -8.11
C PHE A 23 11.36 10.14 -9.38
N LEU A 24 12.31 9.88 -10.28
CA LEU A 24 12.07 9.19 -11.56
C LEU A 24 11.59 7.76 -11.36
N ALA A 25 12.01 7.12 -10.27
CA ALA A 25 11.60 5.78 -9.94
C ALA A 25 10.11 5.64 -9.61
N LYS A 26 9.40 6.76 -9.35
CA LYS A 26 8.00 6.79 -8.91
C LYS A 26 7.09 7.54 -9.87
N ASN A 27 7.60 8.58 -10.54
CA ASN A 27 6.81 9.39 -11.46
C ASN A 27 6.54 8.70 -12.82
N LEU A 28 7.07 7.49 -13.04
CA LEU A 28 6.79 6.68 -14.23
C LEU A 28 5.31 6.27 -14.35
N GLY A 29 4.63 6.14 -13.21
CA GLY A 29 3.22 5.77 -13.19
C GLY A 29 2.69 5.43 -11.81
N THR A 30 1.48 5.87 -11.55
CA THR A 30 0.67 5.44 -10.40
C THR A 30 -0.71 5.07 -10.92
N THR A 31 -1.21 3.90 -10.52
CA THR A 31 -2.55 3.44 -10.90
C THR A 31 -3.48 3.53 -9.71
N ILE A 32 -4.71 4.01 -9.93
CA ILE A 32 -5.77 3.98 -8.92
C ILE A 32 -6.97 3.20 -9.41
N SER A 33 -7.73 2.60 -8.49
CA SER A 33 -9.04 2.05 -8.84
C SER A 33 -10.01 3.17 -9.23
N PRO A 34 -10.96 2.92 -10.16
CA PRO A 34 -11.83 3.97 -10.67
C PRO A 34 -12.94 4.40 -9.69
N TRP A 35 -13.28 3.56 -8.71
CA TRP A 35 -14.40 3.81 -7.80
C TRP A 35 -13.93 4.38 -6.46
N VAL A 36 -14.40 5.58 -6.13
CA VAL A 36 -14.18 6.20 -4.82
C VAL A 36 -15.22 5.66 -3.84
N VAL A 37 -14.79 4.81 -2.90
CA VAL A 37 -15.63 4.37 -1.78
C VAL A 37 -15.66 5.46 -0.72
N THR A 38 -16.83 5.97 -0.35
CA THR A 38 -16.92 7.09 0.60
C THR A 38 -16.56 6.67 2.02
N MET A 39 -16.22 7.64 2.87
CA MET A 39 -15.87 7.35 4.28
C MET A 39 -17.08 6.84 5.06
N GLU A 40 -18.29 7.31 4.72
CA GLU A 40 -19.56 6.84 5.30
C GLU A 40 -19.80 5.36 4.98
N ALA A 41 -19.49 4.92 3.76
CA ALA A 41 -19.60 3.52 3.36
C ALA A 41 -18.57 2.63 4.10
N LEU A 42 -17.47 3.20 4.56
CA LEU A 42 -16.43 2.51 5.33
C LEU A 42 -16.69 2.50 6.84
N GLU A 43 -17.66 3.28 7.33
CA GLU A 43 -17.98 3.40 8.75
C GLU A 43 -18.21 2.04 9.44
N PRO A 44 -18.94 1.06 8.85
CA PRO A 44 -19.13 -0.25 9.48
C PRO A 44 -17.84 -1.07 9.63
N PHE A 45 -16.77 -0.71 8.92
CA PHE A 45 -15.50 -1.42 8.92
C PHE A 45 -14.45 -0.74 9.81
N LYS A 46 -14.80 0.35 10.49
CA LYS A 46 -13.93 1.04 11.44
C LYS A 46 -13.48 0.07 12.55
N CYS A 47 -12.20 0.08 12.88
CA CYS A 47 -11.59 -0.76 13.91
C CYS A 47 -10.62 0.04 14.80
N PRO A 48 -10.19 -0.52 15.94
CA PRO A 48 -9.21 0.14 16.81
C PRO A 48 -7.95 0.57 16.05
N ASN A 49 -7.40 1.72 16.45
CA ASN A 49 -6.11 2.20 15.96
C ASN A 49 -4.98 1.29 16.46
N VAL A 50 -3.88 1.19 15.70
CA VAL A 50 -2.67 0.52 16.18
C VAL A 50 -2.10 1.31 17.36
N SER A 51 -1.68 0.62 18.43
CA SER A 51 -1.06 1.26 19.59
C SER A 51 0.24 1.95 19.17
N GLN A 52 0.40 3.22 19.55
CA GLN A 52 1.56 4.01 19.19
C GLN A 52 2.52 4.19 20.37
N ASP A 53 3.77 3.78 20.19
CA ASP A 53 4.88 3.92 21.12
C ASP A 53 6.14 4.38 20.35
N PRO A 54 6.72 5.56 20.66
CA PRO A 54 6.31 6.52 21.68
C PRO A 54 4.95 7.17 21.39
N THR A 55 4.33 7.71 22.44
CA THR A 55 3.13 8.54 22.29
C THR A 55 3.41 9.71 21.34
N PRO A 56 2.59 9.92 20.30
CA PRO A 56 2.78 11.03 19.36
C PRO A 56 2.69 12.40 20.03
N PHE A 57 3.19 13.43 19.36
CA PHE A 57 2.96 14.82 19.79
C PHE A 57 1.45 15.14 19.88
N PRO A 58 1.04 16.06 20.76
CA PRO A 58 -0.38 16.36 21.00
C PRO A 58 -1.21 16.64 19.75
N TYR A 59 -0.66 17.33 18.73
CA TYR A 59 -1.38 17.64 17.50
C TYR A 59 -1.71 16.42 16.61
N LEU A 60 -1.10 15.26 16.88
CA LEU A 60 -1.35 13.99 16.19
C LEU A 60 -2.23 13.04 17.01
N GLN A 61 -2.62 13.40 18.23
CA GLN A 61 -3.42 12.54 19.10
C GLN A 61 -4.91 12.69 18.78
N HIS A 62 -5.63 11.58 18.69
CA HIS A 62 -7.09 11.53 18.63
C HIS A 62 -7.60 10.28 19.36
N SER A 63 -8.75 10.38 20.02
CA SER A 63 -9.30 9.31 20.88
C SER A 63 -10.21 8.35 20.13
N ASP A 64 -10.73 8.74 18.97
CA ASP A 64 -11.65 7.92 18.20
C ASP A 64 -10.93 6.92 17.29
N ASN A 65 -11.60 5.81 17.00
CA ASN A 65 -11.12 4.81 16.06
C ASN A 65 -11.15 5.36 14.63
N PHE A 66 -10.05 5.21 13.91
CA PHE A 66 -9.93 5.65 12.52
C PHE A 66 -9.01 4.78 11.66
N ASN A 67 -8.81 3.53 12.08
CA ASN A 67 -8.35 2.46 11.21
C ASN A 67 -9.55 1.70 10.63
N PHE A 68 -9.33 0.99 9.52
CA PHE A 68 -10.41 0.30 8.81
C PHE A 68 -9.99 -1.13 8.47
N ASN A 69 -10.87 -2.08 8.77
CA ASN A 69 -10.71 -3.49 8.44
C ASN A 69 -11.06 -3.71 6.95
N ILE A 70 -10.06 -3.56 6.08
CA ILE A 70 -10.19 -3.70 4.63
C ILE A 70 -9.20 -4.77 4.20
N ASN A 71 -9.70 -5.96 3.80
CA ASN A 71 -8.82 -7.00 3.28
C ASN A 71 -8.35 -6.61 1.87
N LEU A 72 -7.05 -6.76 1.66
CA LEU A 72 -6.35 -6.40 0.43
C LEU A 72 -5.65 -7.63 -0.12
N GLU A 73 -5.83 -7.90 -1.40
CA GLU A 73 -5.08 -8.95 -2.08
C GLU A 73 -4.39 -8.39 -3.32
N VAL A 74 -3.18 -8.89 -3.58
CA VAL A 74 -2.44 -8.64 -4.81
C VAL A 74 -2.15 -9.97 -5.49
N ALA A 75 -2.49 -10.04 -6.78
CA ALA A 75 -2.20 -11.20 -7.61
C ALA A 75 -1.31 -10.84 -8.80
N ILE A 76 -0.43 -11.78 -9.15
CA ILE A 76 0.44 -11.73 -10.33
C ILE A 76 -0.03 -12.79 -11.32
N LYS A 77 -0.27 -12.37 -12.57
CA LYS A 77 -0.55 -13.28 -13.68
C LYS A 77 0.44 -13.04 -14.82
N PRO A 78 1.39 -13.97 -15.05
CA PRO A 78 2.21 -13.99 -16.27
C PRO A 78 1.34 -14.07 -17.52
N LYS A 79 1.82 -13.51 -18.64
CA LYS A 79 1.07 -13.43 -19.92
C LYS A 79 0.45 -14.75 -20.37
N ASP A 80 1.21 -15.84 -20.30
CA ASP A 80 0.79 -17.15 -20.81
C ASP A 80 0.24 -18.07 -19.70
N ALA A 81 0.13 -17.57 -18.46
CA ALA A 81 -0.40 -18.34 -17.34
C ALA A 81 -1.93 -18.43 -17.40
N LYS A 82 -2.47 -19.63 -17.13
CA LYS A 82 -3.92 -19.85 -17.03
C LYS A 82 -4.53 -19.14 -15.82
N GLU A 83 -3.84 -19.18 -14.69
CA GLU A 83 -4.30 -18.63 -13.41
C GLU A 83 -3.37 -17.54 -12.87
N ALA A 84 -3.95 -16.58 -12.16
CA ALA A 84 -3.20 -15.65 -11.33
C ALA A 84 -2.76 -16.32 -10.01
N THR A 85 -1.61 -15.93 -9.49
CA THR A 85 -1.16 -16.31 -8.15
C THR A 85 -1.35 -15.13 -7.22
N THR A 86 -2.12 -15.28 -6.15
CA THR A 86 -2.15 -14.31 -5.06
C THR A 86 -0.83 -14.36 -4.31
N VAL A 87 -0.09 -13.25 -4.33
CA VAL A 87 1.25 -13.14 -3.74
C VAL A 87 1.27 -12.33 -2.45
N CYS A 88 0.21 -11.56 -2.20
CA CYS A 88 0.04 -10.79 -0.97
C CYS A 88 -1.41 -10.85 -0.52
N LYS A 89 -1.61 -11.12 0.77
CA LYS A 89 -2.88 -10.93 1.48
C LYS A 89 -2.62 -10.09 2.72
N SER A 90 -3.06 -8.84 2.69
CA SER A 90 -2.82 -7.87 3.76
C SER A 90 -4.13 -7.20 4.19
N ASN A 91 -4.03 -6.21 5.08
CA ASN A 91 -5.18 -5.48 5.55
C ASN A 91 -4.83 -4.03 5.91
N PHE A 92 -5.69 -3.08 5.55
CA PHE A 92 -5.48 -1.66 5.87
C PHE A 92 -5.44 -1.37 7.37
N LYS A 93 -6.01 -2.24 8.22
CA LYS A 93 -5.98 -2.09 9.68
C LYS A 93 -4.57 -2.10 10.29
N TYR A 94 -3.56 -2.57 9.54
CA TYR A 94 -2.17 -2.61 9.98
C TYR A 94 -1.46 -1.26 9.88
N MET A 95 -2.08 -0.24 9.27
CA MET A 95 -1.50 1.09 9.19
C MET A 95 -1.29 1.68 10.59
N TYR A 96 -0.04 2.04 10.89
CA TYR A 96 0.37 2.60 12.18
C TYR A 96 -0.11 4.04 12.38
N TRP A 97 -0.08 4.84 11.30
CA TRP A 97 -0.60 6.21 11.27
C TRP A 97 -1.95 6.24 10.58
N THR A 98 -2.95 6.83 11.23
CA THR A 98 -4.30 6.95 10.64
C THR A 98 -4.34 8.04 9.57
N MET A 99 -5.36 8.01 8.69
CA MET A 99 -5.56 9.06 7.70
C MET A 99 -5.77 10.45 8.33
N LYS A 100 -6.34 10.51 9.55
CA LYS A 100 -6.46 11.77 10.31
C LYS A 100 -5.10 12.36 10.64
N GLN A 101 -4.19 11.51 11.12
CA GLN A 101 -2.83 11.92 11.47
C GLN A 101 -2.02 12.33 10.25
N GLN A 102 -2.15 11.58 9.15
CA GLN A 102 -1.53 11.94 7.87
C GLN A 102 -1.95 13.33 7.40
N LEU A 103 -3.26 13.61 7.40
CA LEU A 103 -3.80 14.90 7.00
C LEU A 103 -3.36 16.02 7.95
N ALA A 104 -3.47 15.80 9.27
CA ALA A 104 -3.05 16.77 10.28
C ALA A 104 -1.57 17.14 10.14
N HIS A 105 -0.71 16.13 9.93
CA HIS A 105 0.72 16.34 9.70
C HIS A 105 1.00 17.07 8.39
N HIS A 106 0.29 16.74 7.31
CA HIS A 106 0.45 17.41 6.02
C HIS A 106 0.17 18.91 6.14
N SER A 107 -0.88 19.30 6.85
CA SER A 107 -1.32 20.69 6.93
C SER A 107 -0.69 21.51 8.06
N ILE A 108 0.10 20.90 8.96
CA ILE A 108 0.55 21.57 10.20
C ILE A 108 1.40 22.83 9.95
N THR A 109 2.11 22.89 8.83
CA THR A 109 2.97 24.03 8.44
C THR A 109 2.26 25.05 7.54
N GLY A 110 0.95 24.89 7.31
CA GLY A 110 0.16 25.78 6.45
C GLY A 110 0.04 25.30 5.00
N CYS A 111 0.44 24.07 4.68
CA CYS A 111 0.19 23.49 3.36
C CYS A 111 -1.33 23.37 3.12
N ASN A 112 -1.81 23.96 2.03
CA ASN A 112 -3.23 24.03 1.71
C ASN A 112 -3.68 22.78 0.94
N MET A 113 -4.64 22.05 1.50
CA MET A 113 -5.29 20.92 0.83
C MET A 113 -6.41 21.41 -0.10
N GLN A 114 -6.52 20.79 -1.27
CA GLN A 114 -7.54 21.06 -2.27
C GLN A 114 -8.47 19.86 -2.50
N SER A 115 -9.66 20.17 -3.01
CA SER A 115 -10.60 19.12 -3.42
C SER A 115 -10.00 18.34 -4.59
N GLY A 116 -9.95 17.01 -4.46
CA GLY A 116 -9.33 16.13 -5.45
C GLY A 116 -7.88 15.74 -5.12
N ASP A 117 -7.26 16.34 -4.09
CA ASP A 117 -5.95 15.89 -3.62
C ASP A 117 -6.01 14.43 -3.16
N LEU A 118 -4.93 13.70 -3.44
CA LEU A 118 -4.83 12.27 -3.18
C LEU A 118 -3.62 11.97 -2.29
N LEU A 119 -3.87 11.47 -1.08
CA LEU A 119 -2.84 11.03 -0.15
C LEU A 119 -2.70 9.50 -0.21
N GLY A 120 -1.52 9.02 -0.60
CA GLY A 120 -1.18 7.61 -0.52
C GLY A 120 -0.88 7.19 0.92
N SER A 121 -1.29 5.99 1.31
CA SER A 121 -1.02 5.45 2.65
C SER A 121 0.46 5.13 2.89
N GLY A 122 1.22 4.94 1.80
CA GLY A 122 2.44 4.13 1.81
C GLY A 122 2.14 2.65 1.54
N THR A 123 3.19 1.85 1.33
CA THR A 123 3.08 0.41 1.14
C THR A 123 2.45 -0.25 2.36
N ILE A 124 1.40 -1.06 2.16
CA ILE A 124 0.68 -1.74 3.25
C ILE A 124 1.26 -3.15 3.44
N SER A 125 2.05 -3.33 4.50
CA SER A 125 2.63 -4.62 4.88
C SER A 125 2.10 -5.05 6.24
N GLY A 126 1.60 -6.28 6.31
CA GLY A 126 1.16 -6.88 7.56
C GLY A 126 2.29 -7.59 8.32
N PRO A 127 1.98 -8.28 9.43
CA PRO A 127 2.97 -8.90 10.30
C PRO A 127 3.57 -10.20 9.76
N THR A 128 2.97 -10.84 8.74
CA THR A 128 3.38 -12.13 8.19
C THR A 128 4.03 -11.97 6.81
N GLU A 129 4.95 -12.87 6.43
CA GLU A 129 5.67 -12.78 5.15
C GLU A 129 4.72 -12.76 3.93
N ASP A 130 3.58 -13.45 3.99
CA ASP A 130 2.55 -13.49 2.93
C ASP A 130 1.67 -12.23 2.88
N SER A 131 1.90 -11.26 3.78
CA SER A 131 1.17 -9.99 3.88
C SER A 131 2.02 -8.77 3.55
N TYR A 132 3.24 -8.97 3.05
CA TYR A 132 4.13 -7.86 2.63
C TYR A 132 3.63 -7.22 1.33
N GLY A 133 3.58 -5.88 1.31
CA GLY A 133 2.91 -5.08 0.28
C GLY A 133 3.75 -4.82 -0.97
N SER A 134 4.97 -5.35 -1.06
CA SER A 134 5.80 -5.21 -2.25
C SER A 134 6.60 -6.46 -2.57
N LEU A 135 6.90 -6.67 -3.85
CA LEU A 135 7.82 -7.74 -4.27
C LEU A 135 9.21 -7.58 -3.64
N LEU A 136 9.67 -6.35 -3.36
CA LEU A 136 10.96 -6.11 -2.69
C LEU A 136 11.01 -6.79 -1.32
N GLU A 137 9.93 -6.71 -0.56
CA GLU A 137 9.78 -7.33 0.75
C GLU A 137 9.51 -8.83 0.61
N LEU A 138 8.54 -9.23 -0.21
CA LEU A 138 8.16 -10.63 -0.45
C LEU A 138 9.37 -11.47 -0.92
N CYS A 139 10.22 -10.90 -1.78
CA CYS A 139 11.39 -11.61 -2.28
C CYS A 139 12.69 -11.35 -1.50
N TRP A 140 12.61 -10.61 -0.39
CA TRP A 140 13.75 -10.22 0.44
C TRP A 140 14.93 -9.66 -0.37
N LYS A 141 14.70 -8.57 -1.12
CA LYS A 141 15.69 -7.97 -2.03
C LYS A 141 16.26 -8.96 -3.07
N GLY A 142 15.47 -9.95 -3.46
CA GLY A 142 15.80 -10.94 -4.48
C GLY A 142 16.43 -12.22 -3.95
N THR A 143 16.67 -12.35 -2.64
CA THR A 143 17.30 -13.55 -2.08
C THR A 143 16.31 -14.68 -1.80
N LYS A 144 15.00 -14.42 -1.82
CA LYS A 144 13.92 -15.41 -1.62
C LYS A 144 12.91 -15.32 -2.76
N PRO A 145 13.07 -16.01 -3.90
CA PRO A 145 12.10 -15.91 -5.00
C PRO A 145 10.67 -16.31 -4.60
N VAL A 146 9.68 -15.58 -5.10
CA VAL A 146 8.25 -15.87 -4.90
C VAL A 146 7.80 -16.92 -5.91
N GLN A 147 7.22 -18.03 -5.42
CA GLN A 147 6.71 -19.12 -6.27
C GLN A 147 5.32 -18.79 -6.83
N LEU A 148 5.13 -19.00 -8.13
CA LEU A 148 3.85 -18.87 -8.81
C LEU A 148 3.22 -20.23 -9.10
N LYS A 149 1.89 -20.29 -9.21
CA LYS A 149 1.12 -21.52 -9.48
C LYS A 149 1.52 -22.27 -10.77
N GLY A 150 2.21 -21.62 -11.70
CA GLY A 150 2.72 -22.21 -12.94
C GLY A 150 4.13 -22.81 -12.83
N GLY A 151 4.73 -22.87 -11.63
CA GLY A 151 6.10 -23.32 -11.42
C GLY A 151 7.17 -22.26 -11.69
N GLU A 152 6.78 -21.13 -12.29
CA GLU A 152 7.65 -19.96 -12.45
C GLU A 152 7.91 -19.26 -11.11
N THR A 153 9.03 -18.54 -11.03
CA THR A 153 9.42 -17.76 -9.85
C THR A 153 9.53 -16.27 -10.19
N ARG A 154 9.40 -15.40 -9.20
CA ARG A 154 9.58 -13.94 -9.36
C ARG A 154 10.38 -13.33 -8.22
N THR A 155 11.25 -12.40 -8.55
CA THR A 155 11.86 -11.46 -7.60
C THR A 155 11.33 -10.05 -7.86
N PHE A 156 11.27 -9.64 -9.12
CA PHE A 156 10.64 -8.39 -9.57
C PHE A 156 9.68 -8.66 -10.73
N LEU A 157 8.94 -7.62 -11.14
CA LEU A 157 8.01 -7.72 -12.26
C LEU A 157 8.76 -7.88 -13.57
N LEU A 158 8.19 -8.70 -14.45
CA LEU A 158 8.58 -8.77 -15.86
C LEU A 158 7.58 -7.96 -16.68
N GLN A 159 8.04 -7.44 -17.82
CA GLN A 159 7.29 -6.56 -18.72
C GLN A 159 5.94 -7.13 -19.20
N SER A 160 5.75 -8.45 -19.10
CA SER A 160 4.56 -9.18 -19.54
C SER A 160 3.60 -9.58 -18.41
N ALA A 161 3.85 -9.17 -17.16
CA ALA A 161 3.02 -9.52 -16.03
C ALA A 161 1.88 -8.52 -15.81
N SER A 162 0.66 -9.04 -15.60
CA SER A 162 -0.46 -8.23 -15.09
C SER A 162 -0.52 -8.33 -13.57
N LEU A 163 -0.73 -7.18 -12.92
CA LEU A 163 -0.93 -7.08 -11.48
C LEU A 163 -2.38 -6.64 -11.23
N THR A 164 -3.08 -7.35 -10.35
CA THR A 164 -4.45 -6.99 -9.94
C THR A 164 -4.49 -6.83 -8.44
N SER A 165 -4.93 -5.66 -7.99
CA SER A 165 -5.24 -5.39 -6.60
C SER A 165 -6.75 -5.45 -6.41
N SER A 166 -7.22 -6.22 -5.43
CA SER A 166 -8.64 -6.34 -5.12
C SER A 166 -8.89 -6.17 -3.63
N THR A 167 -10.13 -5.83 -3.30
CA THR A 167 -10.63 -5.81 -1.92
C THR A 167 -11.71 -6.86 -1.77
N CYS A 168 -11.73 -7.49 -0.61
CA CYS A 168 -12.85 -8.30 -0.16
C CYS A 168 -13.26 -7.80 1.22
N THR A 169 -14.34 -7.03 1.31
CA THR A 169 -14.92 -6.67 2.60
C THR A 169 -15.67 -7.88 3.14
N GLY A 170 -15.01 -8.64 4.02
CA GLY A 170 -15.65 -9.73 4.74
C GLY A 170 -16.65 -9.17 5.74
N ARG A 171 -17.88 -9.71 5.75
CA ARG A 171 -18.77 -9.64 6.92
C ARG A 171 -18.31 -10.66 7.95
#